data_AF-A0A7R9GZZ6-F1
#
_entry.id   AF-A0A7R9GZZ6-F1
#
_cell.length_a   1.000
_cell.length_b   1.000
_cell.length_c   1.000
_cell.angle_alpha   90.00
_cell.angle_beta   90.00
_cell.angle_gamma   90.00
#
_symmetry.space_group_name_H-M   'P 1'
#
loop_
_entity.id
_entity.type
_entity.pdbx_description
1 polymer ?
#
loop_
_entity_poly.entity_id
_entity_poly.type
_entity_poly.pdbx_seq_one_letter_code
_entity_poly.pdbx_strand_id
1 'polypeptide(L)'
;MDIELPWIITLTAVAAVVFLYRDSTPNLILRDPVIIKQILVKDFDHFFDRNPSFVENITPVACNLASLTGSHWRKLRVKLTHSFTFGKMRLMLLTILGCSQDLVSFLGESADDNHIIEIKKCRR
;
A
#
# COMPACT_ATOMS: atom_id res chain seq x y z
N MET A 1 -30.23 -14.51 15.05
CA MET A 1 -31.03 -13.38 14.50
C MET A 1 -30.26 -12.87 13.31
N ASP A 2 -30.35 -13.66 12.26
CA ASP A 2 -29.49 -13.65 11.10
C ASP A 2 -29.85 -12.45 10.26
N ILE A 3 -28.95 -11.47 10.26
CA ILE A 3 -29.03 -10.32 9.36
C ILE A 3 -28.71 -10.90 7.99
N GLU A 4 -29.74 -11.17 7.20
CA GLU A 4 -29.60 -11.43 5.78
C GLU A 4 -28.99 -10.19 5.11
N LEU A 5 -27.65 -10.19 5.05
CA LEU A 5 -26.82 -9.28 4.26
C LEU A 5 -26.70 -9.61 2.75
N PRO A 6 -27.31 -10.67 2.14
CA PRO A 6 -26.93 -11.07 0.81
C PRO A 6 -27.34 -10.06 -0.25
N TRP A 7 -28.47 -9.34 -0.11
CA TRP A 7 -28.89 -8.39 -1.13
C TRP A 7 -28.08 -7.08 -1.12
N ILE A 8 -27.65 -6.58 0.04
CA ILE A 8 -26.78 -5.39 0.13
C ILE A 8 -25.39 -5.74 -0.43
N ILE A 9 -24.87 -6.93 -0.13
CA ILE A 9 -23.59 -7.40 -0.67
C ILE A 9 -23.70 -7.65 -2.18
N THR A 10 -24.80 -8.21 -2.69
CA THR A 10 -24.95 -8.42 -4.14
C THR A 10 -25.20 -7.11 -4.90
N LEU A 11 -25.99 -6.18 -4.36
CA LEU A 11 -26.21 -4.86 -4.99
C LEU A 11 -24.92 -4.02 -5.00
N THR A 12 -24.13 -4.10 -3.92
CA THR A 12 -22.80 -3.51 -3.86
C THR A 12 -21.74 -4.31 -4.61
N ALA A 13 -21.98 -5.54 -5.05
CA ALA A 13 -21.03 -6.26 -5.90
C ALA A 13 -21.10 -5.79 -7.37
N VAL A 14 -22.27 -5.29 -7.81
CA VAL A 14 -22.54 -5.00 -9.23
C VAL A 14 -22.40 -3.50 -9.58
N ALA A 15 -22.55 -2.59 -8.61
CA ALA A 15 -22.47 -1.16 -8.92
C ALA A 15 -21.02 -0.71 -9.29
N ALA A 16 -20.88 0.25 -10.21
CA ALA A 16 -19.58 0.83 -10.57
C ALA A 16 -19.00 1.73 -9.46
N VAL A 17 -19.88 2.33 -8.66
CA VAL A 17 -19.57 3.33 -7.63
C VAL A 17 -20.50 3.11 -6.43
N VAL A 18 -19.98 3.19 -5.20
CA VAL A 18 -20.77 3.07 -3.96
C VAL A 18 -20.41 4.18 -2.99
N PHE A 19 -21.42 4.86 -2.46
CA PHE A 19 -21.29 5.81 -1.37
C PHE A 19 -21.40 5.07 -0.03
N LEU A 20 -20.42 5.27 0.85
CA LEU A 20 -20.45 4.80 2.23
C LEU A 20 -20.15 5.96 3.17
N TYR A 21 -20.72 5.93 4.37
CA TYR A 21 -20.32 6.84 5.44
C TYR A 21 -19.37 6.10 6.37
N ARG A 22 -18.23 6.73 6.69
CA ARG A 22 -17.35 6.28 7.78
C ARG A 22 -17.39 7.35 8.86
N ASP A 23 -17.81 6.96 10.06
CA ASP A 23 -18.11 7.85 11.18
C ASP A 23 -19.15 8.92 10.77
N SER A 24 -18.70 10.11 10.35
CA SER A 24 -19.56 11.18 9.81
C SER A 24 -19.07 11.72 8.47
N THR A 25 -18.11 11.03 7.86
CA THR A 25 -17.43 11.48 6.65
C THR A 25 -17.93 10.65 5.45
N PRO A 26 -18.49 11.28 4.40
CA PRO A 26 -18.88 10.56 3.20
C PRO A 26 -17.62 10.07 2.46
N ASN A 27 -17.64 8.81 2.06
CA ASN A 27 -16.56 8.14 1.33
C ASN A 27 -17.12 7.51 0.06
N LEU A 28 -16.37 7.64 -1.03
CA LEU A 28 -16.72 7.08 -2.33
C LEU A 28 -15.83 5.87 -2.64
N ILE A 29 -16.44 4.70 -2.83
CA ILE A 29 -15.76 3.52 -3.33
C ILE A 29 -15.95 3.44 -4.84
N LEU A 30 -14.83 3.44 -5.56
CA LEU A 30 -14.77 3.30 -7.01
C LEU A 30 -14.38 1.85 -7.34
N ARG A 31 -15.15 1.19 -8.21
CA ARG A 31 -14.86 -0.17 -8.69
C ARG A 31 -14.65 -0.27 -10.19
N ASP A 32 -15.12 0.71 -10.95
CA ASP A 32 -14.91 0.75 -12.40
C ASP A 32 -13.47 1.21 -12.75
N PRO A 33 -12.66 0.38 -13.44
CA PRO A 33 -11.31 0.74 -13.85
C PRO A 33 -11.23 1.98 -14.74
N VAL A 34 -12.28 2.29 -15.53
CA VAL A 34 -12.32 3.49 -16.37
C VAL A 34 -12.35 4.74 -15.51
N ILE A 35 -13.22 4.76 -14.48
CA ILE A 35 -13.33 5.87 -13.53
C ILE A 35 -12.07 5.96 -12.66
N ILE A 36 -11.55 4.83 -12.19
CA ILE A 36 -10.31 4.78 -11.40
C ILE A 36 -9.14 5.37 -12.21
N LYS A 37 -9.01 5.02 -13.49
CA LYS A 37 -7.96 5.57 -14.36
C LYS A 37 -8.14 7.07 -14.61
N GLN A 38 -9.38 7.52 -14.77
CA GLN A 38 -9.67 8.96 -14.91
C GLN A 38 -9.14 9.71 -13.67
N ILE A 39 -9.45 9.24 -12.47
CA ILE A 39 -9.08 9.90 -11.21
C ILE A 39 -7.59 9.75 -10.87
N LEU A 40 -7.02 8.55 -10.98
CA LEU A 40 -5.64 8.27 -10.57
C LEU A 40 -4.58 8.67 -11.60
N VAL A 41 -4.97 8.95 -12.85
CA VAL A 41 -4.02 9.26 -13.93
C VAL A 41 -4.31 10.61 -14.56
N LYS A 42 -5.51 10.81 -15.11
CA LYS A 42 -5.82 12.05 -15.86
C LYS A 42 -6.04 13.24 -14.94
N ASP A 43 -6.84 13.05 -13.90
CA ASP A 43 -7.22 14.12 -12.96
C ASP A 43 -6.44 14.04 -11.64
N PHE A 44 -5.31 13.33 -11.63
CA PHE A 44 -4.52 13.06 -10.42
C PHE A 44 -4.11 14.33 -9.67
N ASP A 45 -3.88 15.43 -10.38
CA ASP A 45 -3.53 16.72 -9.77
C ASP A 45 -4.63 17.28 -8.84
N HIS A 46 -5.85 16.73 -8.85
CA HIS A 46 -6.91 17.08 -7.92
C HIS A 46 -7.05 16.07 -6.75
N PHE A 47 -6.54 14.85 -6.91
CA PHE A 47 -6.81 13.70 -6.02
C PHE A 47 -5.53 13.07 -5.43
N PHE A 48 -4.46 13.86 -5.28
CA PHE A 48 -3.17 13.34 -4.79
C PHE A 48 -3.12 13.15 -3.27
N ASP A 49 -4.02 13.79 -2.51
CA ASP A 49 -4.11 13.66 -1.06
C ASP A 49 -4.85 12.37 -0.67
N ARG A 50 -4.20 11.50 0.10
CA ARG A 50 -4.71 10.16 0.46
C ARG A 50 -5.42 10.09 1.81
N ASN A 51 -5.11 11.01 2.72
CA ASN A 51 -5.74 11.09 4.03
C ASN A 51 -5.93 12.56 4.43
N PRO A 52 -7.07 13.19 4.08
CA PRO A 52 -7.32 14.59 4.41
C PRO A 52 -7.49 14.84 5.92
N SER A 53 -7.66 13.79 6.73
CA SER A 53 -7.80 13.86 8.18
C SER A 53 -6.49 13.62 8.93
N PHE A 54 -5.35 13.60 8.23
CA PHE A 54 -4.06 13.39 8.86
C PHE A 54 -3.64 14.61 9.68
N VAL A 55 -3.46 14.40 10.99
CA VAL A 55 -2.85 15.39 11.88
C VAL A 55 -1.33 15.24 11.76
N GLU A 56 -0.72 16.18 11.04
CA GLU A 56 0.72 16.38 11.08
C GLU A 56 1.11 16.57 12.56
N ASN A 57 2.10 15.81 13.07
CA ASN A 57 2.66 15.85 14.45
C ASN A 57 2.31 14.72 15.44
N ILE A 58 1.71 13.58 15.04
CA ILE A 58 1.55 12.45 15.99
C ILE A 58 2.90 11.75 16.26
N THR A 59 3.68 11.44 15.23
CA THR A 59 5.07 10.92 15.34
C THR A 59 5.87 11.19 14.06
N PRO A 60 7.23 11.22 14.09
CA PRO A 60 8.06 11.34 12.89
C PRO A 60 7.81 10.24 11.84
N VAL A 61 7.42 9.03 12.28
CA VAL A 61 7.09 7.90 11.39
C VAL A 61 5.70 8.07 10.75
N ALA A 62 4.78 8.72 11.47
CA ALA A 62 3.47 9.04 10.95
C ALA A 62 3.54 10.09 9.81
N CYS A 63 4.55 10.97 9.79
CA CYS A 63 4.80 11.93 8.72
C CYS A 63 5.61 11.31 7.58
N ASN A 64 4.98 10.42 6.79
CA ASN A 64 5.61 9.76 5.65
C ASN A 64 4.91 10.14 4.33
N LEU A 65 5.46 9.69 3.19
CA LEU A 65 4.93 10.06 1.87
C LEU A 65 3.47 9.65 1.65
N ALA A 66 2.97 8.63 2.36
CA ALA A 66 1.58 8.18 2.21
C ALA A 66 0.57 9.04 3.00
N SER A 67 1.02 9.79 4.00
CA SER A 67 0.17 10.62 4.87
C SER A 67 0.27 12.12 4.60
N LEU A 68 1.41 12.60 4.08
CA LEU A 68 1.57 14.01 3.73
C LEU A 68 0.62 14.43 2.61
N THR A 69 0.23 15.70 2.66
CA THR A 69 -0.66 16.33 1.68
C THR A 69 -0.01 17.55 1.04
N GLY A 70 -0.64 18.06 -0.02
CA GLY A 70 -0.28 19.32 -0.65
C GLY A 70 1.16 19.41 -1.18
N SER A 71 1.76 20.58 -0.99
CA SER A 71 3.11 20.88 -1.50
C SER A 71 4.22 20.09 -0.79
N HIS A 72 4.03 19.69 0.46
CA HIS A 72 4.97 18.85 1.22
C HIS A 72 5.08 17.46 0.59
N TRP A 73 3.93 16.85 0.29
CA TRP A 73 3.86 15.59 -0.45
C TRP A 73 4.59 15.69 -1.79
N ARG A 74 4.31 16.73 -2.58
CA ARG A 74 4.92 16.91 -3.92
C ARG A 74 6.44 17.03 -3.82
N LYS A 75 6.96 17.83 -2.88
CA LYS A 75 8.40 18.00 -2.65
C LYS A 75 9.07 16.69 -2.22
N LEU A 76 8.47 15.97 -1.26
CA LEU A 76 9.02 14.71 -0.78
C LEU A 76 8.99 13.62 -1.88
N ARG A 77 7.91 13.55 -2.66
CA ARG A 77 7.79 12.62 -3.78
C ARG A 77 8.90 12.80 -4.80
N VAL A 78 9.19 14.04 -5.21
CA VAL A 78 10.26 14.32 -6.17
C VAL A 78 11.62 13.84 -5.64
N LYS A 79 11.91 14.13 -4.36
CA LYS A 79 13.15 13.66 -3.71
C LYS A 79 13.24 12.13 -3.67
N LEU A 80 12.18 11.45 -3.25
CA LEU A 80 12.15 9.98 -3.14
C LEU A 80 12.18 9.29 -4.50
N THR A 81 11.52 9.84 -5.51
CA THR A 81 11.50 9.28 -6.87
C THR A 81 12.93 9.15 -7.41
N HIS A 82 13.80 10.12 -7.11
CA HIS A 82 15.20 10.09 -7.52
C HIS A 82 16.05 9.03 -6.79
N SER A 83 15.55 8.45 -5.69
CA SER A 83 16.23 7.35 -4.99
C SER A 83 15.99 5.99 -5.64
N PHE A 84 14.89 5.82 -6.39
CA PHE A 84 14.51 4.57 -7.04
C PHE A 84 14.78 4.58 -8.55
N THR A 85 15.86 5.22 -8.99
CA THR A 85 16.29 5.12 -10.39
C THR A 85 16.81 3.71 -10.68
N PHE A 86 16.72 3.29 -11.95
CA PHE A 86 17.22 1.97 -12.36
C PHE A 86 18.67 1.71 -11.91
N GLY A 87 19.56 2.71 -12.01
CA GLY A 87 20.95 2.59 -11.56
C GLY A 87 21.07 2.34 -10.05
N LYS A 88 20.33 3.08 -9.22
CA LYS A 88 20.33 2.88 -7.76
C LYS A 88 19.68 1.56 -7.37
N MET A 89 18.59 1.18 -8.03
CA MET A 89 17.94 -0.11 -7.82
C MET A 89 18.86 -1.29 -8.16
N ARG A 90 19.64 -1.19 -9.24
CA ARG A 90 20.62 -2.22 -9.60
C ARG A 90 21.71 -2.37 -8.53
N LEU A 91 22.14 -1.28 -7.89
CA LEU A 91 23.06 -1.35 -6.75
C LEU A 91 22.40 -2.02 -5.53
N MET A 92 21.16 -1.65 -5.20
CA MET A 92 20.41 -2.27 -4.10
C MET A 92 20.15 -3.77 -4.32
N LEU A 93 20.00 -4.20 -5.57
CA LEU A 93 19.78 -5.60 -5.93
C LEU A 93 20.88 -6.52 -5.39
N LEU A 94 22.14 -6.05 -5.34
CA LEU A 94 23.24 -6.85 -4.79
C LEU A 94 23.02 -7.20 -3.33
N THR A 95 22.52 -6.26 -2.52
CA THR A 95 22.18 -6.51 -1.11
C THR A 95 20.99 -7.45 -0.99
N ILE A 96 19.96 -7.28 -1.84
CA ILE A 96 18.78 -8.16 -1.86
C ILE A 96 19.20 -9.59 -2.17
N LEU A 97 20.07 -9.79 -3.16
CA LEU A 97 20.60 -11.10 -3.53
C LEU A 97 21.42 -11.72 -2.39
N GLY A 98 22.25 -10.94 -1.70
CA GLY A 98 22.97 -11.41 -0.52
C GLY A 98 22.03 -11.93 0.57
N CYS A 99 21.04 -11.13 0.98
CA CYS A 99 20.05 -11.56 1.97
C CYS A 99 19.20 -12.75 1.48
N SER A 100 18.94 -12.84 0.18
CA SER A 100 18.19 -13.96 -0.42
C SER A 100 18.99 -15.25 -0.35
N GLN A 101 20.31 -15.19 -0.61
CA GLN A 101 21.19 -16.35 -0.48
C GLN A 101 21.26 -16.83 0.96
N ASP A 102 21.37 -15.90 1.92
CA ASP A 102 21.35 -16.23 3.36
C ASP A 102 20.04 -16.92 3.76
N LEU A 103 18.91 -16.43 3.26
CA LEU A 103 17.60 -17.02 3.48
C LEU A 103 17.50 -18.44 2.89
N VAL A 104 17.99 -18.64 1.66
CA VAL A 104 17.98 -19.95 1.00
C VAL A 104 18.83 -20.96 1.77
N SER A 105 20.01 -20.58 2.24
CA SER A 105 20.86 -21.46 3.04
C SER A 105 20.18 -21.86 4.35
N PHE A 106 19.59 -20.90 5.08
CA PHE A 106 18.85 -21.17 6.32
C PHE A 106 17.66 -22.12 6.10
N LEU A 107 16.90 -21.91 5.02
CA LEU A 107 15.78 -22.78 4.67
C LEU A 107 16.24 -24.19 4.27
N GLY A 108 17.40 -24.31 3.61
CA GLY A 108 18.01 -25.60 3.28
C GLY A 108 18.37 -26.39 4.53
N GLU A 109 19.13 -25.79 5.46
CA GLU A 109 19.50 -26.42 6.73
C GLU A 109 18.26 -26.88 7.52
N SER A 110 17.25 -26.02 7.60
CA SER A 110 16.02 -26.32 8.33
C SER A 110 15.16 -27.40 7.66
N ALA A 111 15.26 -27.57 6.34
CA ALA A 111 14.59 -28.63 5.60
C ALA A 111 15.26 -29.99 5.85
N ASP A 112 16.59 -30.02 5.92
CA ASP A 112 17.36 -31.23 6.24
C ASP A 112 17.06 -31.73 7.67
N ASP A 113 16.88 -30.81 8.61
CA ASP A 113 16.48 -31.11 10.00
C ASP A 113 14.98 -31.44 10.16
N ASN A 114 14.20 -31.42 9.06
CA ASN A 114 12.75 -31.59 9.02
C ASN A 114 12.00 -30.67 10.01
N HIS A 115 12.52 -29.45 10.19
CA HIS A 115 12.00 -28.47 11.12
C HIS A 115 10.81 -27.70 10.50
N ILE A 116 9.69 -27.62 11.21
CA ILE A 116 8.54 -26.82 10.75
C ILE A 116 8.81 -25.35 11.06
N ILE A 117 9.00 -24.53 10.02
CA ILE A 117 9.29 -23.10 10.17
C ILE A 117 8.06 -22.25 9.84
N GLU A 118 7.79 -21.26 10.69
CA GLU A 118 6.86 -20.18 10.37
C GLU A 118 7.55 -19.12 9.49
N ILE A 119 7.19 -19.05 8.21
CA ILE A 119 7.79 -18.13 7.23
C ILE A 119 7.76 -16.67 7.68
N LYS A 120 6.71 -16.23 8.39
CA LYS A 120 6.60 -14.86 8.90
C LYS A 120 7.66 -14.50 9.96
N LYS A 121 8.15 -15.50 10.70
CA LYS A 121 9.18 -15.34 11.74
C LYS A 121 10.57 -15.67 11.24
N CYS A 122 10.71 -15.99 9.96
CA CYS A 122 11.99 -16.26 9.32
C CYS A 122 12.79 -14.96 9.24
N ARG A 123 13.53 -14.66 10.32
CA ARG A 123 14.46 -13.55 10.44
C ARG A 123 15.79 -14.13 10.87
N ARG A 124 16.86 -13.68 10.22
CA ARG A 124 18.24 -13.96 10.66
C ARG A 124 18.49 -13.39 12.06
#